data_AF-A0A806KAN6-F1
#
_entry.id   AF-A0A806KAN6-F1
#
_cell.length_a   1.000
_cell.length_b   1.000
_cell.length_c   1.000
_cell.angle_alpha   90.00
_cell.angle_beta   90.00
_cell.angle_gamma   90.00
#
_symmetry.space_group_name_H-M   'P 1'
#
loop_
_entity.id
_entity.type
_entity.pdbx_description
1 polymer ?
#
loop_
_entity_poly.entity_id
_entity_poly.type
_entity_poly.pdbx_seq_one_letter_code
_entity_poly.pdbx_strand_id
1 'polypeptide(L)'
;MKRFSFLLVVLMCAGFSMTAYAQSEQDAADEQIRAQEYQEYMESQQNVIDDGVDGVDEQIKAMENANAGRDFAEPLAGRGTIETADEYWEQNGYPDNISFAYKSSDEEGTSVTWWEIGMINADEAAKQEILDLVSPNCRVTFLDCAYSYNQRVAIMNEIYASRGDIILDVRMSRNTESIAVIVAEGYKEEYARKFLDEYGSIILVQDEEMPLEAMVINPISKKSANWLLPTLMIVLCGVATVVFFNRARLVPAFQTNSGNIVTGNAPVSKKQTIDAIKSSAVRPSDDVFASIMEKIEKAKK
;
A
#
# COMPACT_ATOMS: atom_id res chain seq x y z
N MET A 1 -20.59 -37.75 5.43
CA MET A 1 -19.34 -36.95 5.52
C MET A 1 -19.33 -35.69 4.66
N LYS A 2 -19.78 -35.70 3.38
CA LYS A 2 -19.75 -34.51 2.50
C LYS A 2 -20.53 -33.27 3.00
N ARG A 3 -21.57 -33.44 3.82
CA ARG A 3 -22.38 -32.32 4.36
C ARG A 3 -21.73 -31.60 5.56
N PHE A 4 -20.79 -32.24 6.26
CA PHE A 4 -20.11 -31.62 7.41
C PHE A 4 -18.96 -30.69 6.97
N SER A 5 -18.29 -31.00 5.86
CA SER A 5 -17.20 -30.16 5.34
C SER A 5 -17.69 -28.80 4.82
N PHE A 6 -18.88 -28.74 4.22
CA PHE A 6 -19.43 -27.49 3.70
C PHE A 6 -19.84 -26.52 4.82
N LEU A 7 -20.39 -27.06 5.92
CA LEU A 7 -20.81 -26.26 7.08
C LEU A 7 -19.60 -25.63 7.80
N LEU A 8 -18.48 -26.35 7.86
CA LEU A 8 -17.25 -25.88 8.52
C LEU A 8 -16.56 -24.74 7.75
N VAL A 9 -16.60 -24.78 6.41
CA VAL A 9 -16.06 -23.69 5.57
C VAL A 9 -16.92 -22.43 5.70
N VAL A 10 -18.25 -22.55 5.69
CA VAL A 10 -19.15 -21.40 5.87
C VAL A 10 -19.00 -20.78 7.27
N LEU A 11 -18.84 -21.58 8.31
CA LEU A 11 -18.59 -21.09 9.68
C LEU A 11 -17.23 -20.39 9.83
N MET A 12 -16.17 -20.88 9.17
CA MET A 12 -14.86 -20.21 9.18
C MET A 12 -14.86 -18.89 8.40
N CYS A 13 -15.58 -18.82 7.27
CA CYS A 13 -15.72 -17.57 6.51
C CYS A 13 -16.51 -16.51 7.28
N ALA A 14 -17.58 -16.89 7.99
CA ALA A 14 -18.37 -15.97 8.80
C ALA A 14 -17.61 -15.41 10.01
N GLY A 15 -16.75 -16.22 10.65
CA GLY A 15 -15.91 -15.79 11.77
C GLY A 15 -14.88 -14.74 11.38
N PHE A 16 -14.26 -14.88 10.19
CA PHE A 16 -13.28 -13.92 9.66
C PHE A 16 -13.91 -12.55 9.33
N SER A 17 -15.16 -12.51 8.89
CA SER A 17 -15.83 -11.25 8.56
C SER A 17 -16.20 -10.43 9.80
N MET A 18 -16.56 -11.07 10.92
CA MET A 18 -16.90 -10.34 12.15
C MET A 18 -15.68 -9.73 12.84
N THR A 19 -14.53 -10.40 12.82
CA THR A 19 -13.30 -9.85 13.41
C THR A 19 -12.76 -8.66 12.63
N ALA A 20 -12.91 -8.65 11.30
CA ALA A 20 -12.50 -7.52 10.48
C ALA A 20 -13.38 -6.27 10.72
N TYR A 21 -14.69 -6.45 10.90
CA TYR A 21 -15.62 -5.34 11.16
C TYR A 21 -15.42 -4.72 12.55
N ALA A 22 -15.25 -5.55 13.58
CA ALA A 22 -14.99 -5.07 14.94
C ALA A 22 -13.65 -4.31 15.03
N GLN A 23 -12.64 -4.73 14.27
CA GLN A 23 -11.36 -4.04 14.20
C GLN A 23 -11.48 -2.68 13.51
N SER A 24 -12.26 -2.57 12.42
CA SER A 24 -12.48 -1.29 11.75
C SER A 24 -13.27 -0.26 12.57
N GLU A 25 -14.22 -0.70 13.40
CA GLU A 25 -14.93 0.22 14.31
C GLU A 25 -14.02 0.73 15.43
N GLN A 26 -13.13 -0.12 15.93
CA GLN A 26 -12.17 0.27 16.96
C GLN A 26 -11.11 1.23 16.41
N ASP A 27 -10.60 0.97 15.20
CA ASP A 27 -9.64 1.85 14.54
C ASP A 27 -10.23 3.25 14.25
N ALA A 28 -11.51 3.33 13.85
CA ALA A 28 -12.20 4.61 13.62
C ALA A 28 -12.48 5.40 14.92
N ALA A 29 -12.79 4.70 16.01
CA ALA A 29 -12.98 5.33 17.32
C ALA A 29 -11.66 5.89 17.87
N ASP A 30 -10.56 5.14 17.71
CA ASP A 30 -9.22 5.58 18.12
C ASP A 30 -8.73 6.78 17.29
N GLU A 31 -9.12 6.87 16.00
CA GLU A 31 -8.81 8.01 15.15
C GLU A 31 -9.57 9.29 15.55
N GLN A 32 -10.85 9.18 15.96
CA GLN A 32 -11.62 10.31 16.49
C GLN A 32 -11.08 10.84 17.82
N ILE A 33 -10.69 9.96 18.73
CA ILE A 33 -10.08 10.35 20.00
C ILE A 33 -8.77 11.11 19.74
N ARG A 34 -7.93 10.60 18.82
CA ARG A 34 -6.68 11.25 18.43
C ARG A 34 -6.89 12.62 17.79
N ALA A 35 -7.93 12.78 16.98
CA ALA A 35 -8.28 14.07 16.38
C ALA A 35 -8.73 15.11 17.42
N GLN A 36 -9.48 14.69 18.45
CA GLN A 36 -9.86 15.55 19.57
C GLN A 36 -8.67 15.96 20.42
N GLU A 37 -7.79 15.02 20.78
CA GLU A 37 -6.57 15.31 21.54
C GLU A 37 -5.63 16.27 20.78
N TYR A 38 -5.55 16.12 19.45
CA TYR A 38 -4.78 17.04 18.60
C TYR A 38 -5.37 18.45 18.59
N GLN A 39 -6.70 18.59 18.55
CA GLN A 39 -7.35 19.89 18.58
C GLN A 39 -7.17 20.60 19.93
N GLU A 40 -7.30 19.87 21.05
CA GLU A 40 -7.04 20.40 22.40
C GLU A 40 -5.57 20.78 22.59
N TYR A 41 -4.64 20.02 22.00
CA TYR A 41 -3.22 20.35 21.98
C TYR A 41 -2.92 21.64 21.20
N MET A 42 -3.47 21.81 20.00
CA MET A 42 -3.30 23.06 19.22
C MET A 42 -3.82 24.29 19.98
N GLU A 43 -4.95 24.15 20.69
CA GLU A 43 -5.48 25.21 21.56
C GLU A 43 -4.59 25.50 22.77
N SER A 44 -3.92 24.48 23.33
CA SER A 44 -2.96 24.63 24.44
C SER A 44 -1.67 25.35 24.02
N GLN A 45 -1.13 25.04 22.83
CA GLN A 45 0.05 25.71 22.28
C GLN A 45 -0.21 27.19 22.04
N GLN A 46 -1.42 27.57 21.62
CA GLN A 46 -1.81 28.96 21.43
C GLN A 46 -1.85 29.77 22.74
N ASN A 47 -1.99 29.12 23.90
CA ASN A 47 -2.01 29.75 25.23
C ASN A 47 -0.62 29.87 25.90
N VAL A 48 0.40 29.15 25.43
CA VAL A 48 1.77 29.20 26.01
C VAL A 48 2.61 30.36 25.44
N ILE A 49 2.11 31.04 24.41
CA ILE A 49 2.81 32.13 23.68
C ILE A 49 2.93 33.45 24.49
N ASP A 50 2.43 33.51 25.73
CA ASP A 50 2.42 34.75 26.54
C ASP A 50 3.60 34.90 27.51
N ASP A 51 4.43 33.87 27.71
CA ASP A 51 5.63 33.95 28.60
C ASP A 51 6.92 33.83 27.77
N GLY A 52 7.40 34.99 27.34
CA GLY A 52 8.41 35.16 26.29
C GLY A 52 9.79 34.54 26.54
N VAL A 53 10.32 33.96 25.46
CA VAL A 53 11.76 33.71 25.27
C VAL A 53 12.14 34.24 23.88
N ASP A 54 12.86 35.38 23.86
CA ASP A 54 13.34 36.05 22.65
C ASP A 54 14.25 35.12 21.84
N GLY A 55 13.73 34.56 20.74
CA GLY A 55 14.48 33.83 19.70
C GLY A 55 13.85 32.50 19.26
N VAL A 56 13.28 31.71 20.18
CA VAL A 56 12.55 30.48 19.85
C VAL A 56 11.14 30.82 19.35
N ASP A 57 10.51 31.82 19.95
CA ASP A 57 9.24 32.37 19.50
C ASP A 57 9.33 32.94 18.09
N GLU A 58 10.50 33.46 17.69
CA GLU A 58 10.70 33.99 16.34
C GLU A 58 10.85 32.87 15.31
N GLN A 59 11.42 31.71 15.67
CA GLN A 59 11.43 30.52 14.82
C GLN A 59 10.05 29.90 14.65
N ILE A 60 9.31 29.72 15.76
CA ILE A 60 7.94 29.20 15.73
C ILE A 60 7.08 30.15 14.90
N LYS A 61 7.15 31.46 15.14
CA LYS A 61 6.43 32.47 14.33
C LYS A 61 6.90 32.51 12.87
N ALA A 62 8.19 32.30 12.57
CA ALA A 62 8.68 32.26 11.19
C ALA A 62 8.15 31.03 10.44
N MET A 63 8.10 29.86 11.10
CA MET A 63 7.49 28.65 10.55
C MET A 63 5.97 28.75 10.44
N GLU A 64 5.30 29.28 11.45
CA GLU A 64 3.86 29.55 11.44
C GLU A 64 3.52 30.56 10.35
N ASN A 65 4.31 31.62 10.15
CA ASN A 65 4.13 32.56 9.04
C ASN A 65 4.42 31.92 7.68
N ALA A 66 5.42 31.03 7.58
CA ALA A 66 5.67 30.25 6.37
C ALA A 66 4.49 29.30 6.05
N ASN A 67 3.78 28.81 7.07
CA ASN A 67 2.60 27.98 6.91
C ASN A 67 1.29 28.79 6.74
N ALA A 68 1.18 29.96 7.35
CA ALA A 68 0.00 30.83 7.32
C ALA A 68 -0.11 31.64 6.03
N GLY A 69 1.01 31.79 5.30
CA GLY A 69 1.06 32.38 3.96
C GLY A 69 0.84 31.39 2.82
N ARG A 70 0.48 30.12 3.10
CA ARG A 70 0.14 29.15 2.05
C ARG A 70 -1.13 29.62 1.33
N ASP A 71 -0.94 30.33 0.22
CA ASP A 71 -1.98 30.51 -0.77
C ASP A 71 -2.26 29.11 -1.33
N PHE A 72 -3.29 28.46 -0.80
CA PHE A 72 -3.68 27.12 -1.23
C PHE A 72 -4.17 27.23 -2.67
N ALA A 73 -3.23 27.11 -3.59
CA ALA A 73 -3.51 27.03 -5.01
C ALA A 73 -4.57 25.94 -5.23
N GLU A 74 -5.47 26.20 -6.17
CA GLU A 74 -6.53 25.25 -6.46
C GLU A 74 -5.95 23.86 -6.76
N PRO A 75 -6.49 22.82 -6.12
CA PRO A 75 -6.01 21.44 -6.30
C PRO A 75 -6.13 21.03 -7.77
N LEU A 76 -5.08 20.42 -8.29
CA LEU A 76 -5.02 19.95 -9.67
C LEU A 76 -5.42 18.47 -9.75
N ALA A 77 -6.20 18.11 -10.78
CA ALA A 77 -6.59 16.72 -10.99
C ALA A 77 -5.47 15.91 -11.63
N GLY A 78 -5.25 14.70 -11.13
CA GLY A 78 -4.37 13.73 -11.76
C GLY A 78 -4.88 13.24 -13.13
N ARG A 79 -4.02 12.56 -13.86
CA ARG A 79 -4.27 12.00 -15.22
C ARG A 79 -3.69 10.59 -15.41
N GLY A 80 -3.01 10.07 -14.41
CA GLY A 80 -2.38 8.76 -14.39
C GLY A 80 -3.24 7.68 -13.75
N THR A 81 -2.59 6.78 -13.02
CA THR A 81 -3.22 5.55 -12.49
C THR A 81 -2.92 5.29 -11.01
N ILE A 82 -2.00 6.05 -10.40
CA ILE A 82 -1.59 5.84 -9.01
C ILE A 82 -2.55 6.57 -8.06
N GLU A 83 -3.19 5.83 -7.15
CA GLU A 83 -4.12 6.41 -6.15
C GLU A 83 -3.41 6.75 -4.83
N THR A 84 -2.35 6.02 -4.49
CA THR A 84 -1.54 6.18 -3.26
C THR A 84 -0.11 6.59 -3.61
N ALA A 85 0.13 7.91 -3.68
CA ALA A 85 1.40 8.46 -4.15
C ALA A 85 2.56 8.17 -3.19
N ASP A 86 2.31 8.26 -1.89
CA ASP A 86 3.27 7.94 -0.83
C ASP A 86 3.71 6.47 -0.88
N GLU A 87 2.77 5.52 -0.93
CA GLU A 87 3.07 4.09 -1.01
C GLU A 87 3.80 3.73 -2.30
N TYR A 88 3.46 4.38 -3.42
CA TYR A 88 4.14 4.19 -4.69
C TYR A 88 5.61 4.62 -4.60
N TRP A 89 5.91 5.79 -4.03
CA TRP A 89 7.28 6.27 -3.90
C TRP A 89 8.07 5.56 -2.80
N GLU A 90 7.45 5.08 -1.74
CA GLU A 90 8.13 4.19 -0.79
C GLU A 90 8.63 2.90 -1.45
N GLN A 91 7.91 2.38 -2.44
CA GLN A 91 8.26 1.14 -3.14
C GLN A 91 9.24 1.35 -4.29
N ASN A 92 9.14 2.47 -5.00
CA ASN A 92 9.88 2.74 -6.23
C ASN A 92 11.01 3.77 -6.06
N GLY A 93 11.10 4.39 -4.89
CA GLY A 93 11.97 5.53 -4.62
C GLY A 93 11.27 6.87 -4.86
N TYR A 94 11.53 7.82 -3.97
CA TYR A 94 11.08 9.19 -4.13
C TYR A 94 11.89 9.90 -5.23
N PRO A 95 11.24 10.63 -6.15
CA PRO A 95 11.95 11.49 -7.09
C PRO A 95 12.79 12.54 -6.34
N ASP A 96 13.92 12.96 -6.93
CA ASP A 96 14.86 13.87 -6.29
C ASP A 96 14.27 15.25 -5.98
N ASN A 97 13.20 15.62 -6.68
CA ASN A 97 12.49 16.88 -6.48
C ASN A 97 11.30 16.80 -5.50
N ILE A 98 10.98 15.62 -4.94
CA ILE A 98 9.90 15.47 -3.96
C ILE A 98 10.45 15.56 -2.54
N SER A 99 9.79 16.33 -1.68
CA SER A 99 10.06 16.44 -0.25
C SER A 99 9.19 15.49 0.58
N PHE A 100 7.88 15.47 0.33
CA PHE A 100 6.91 14.61 0.97
C PHE A 100 5.65 14.45 0.10
N ALA A 101 4.88 13.41 0.38
CA ALA A 101 3.50 13.24 -0.08
C ALA A 101 2.64 12.90 1.13
N TYR A 102 1.60 13.69 1.35
CA TYR A 102 0.68 13.52 2.46
C TYR A 102 -0.74 13.50 1.94
N LYS A 103 -1.52 12.50 2.37
CA LYS A 103 -2.94 12.45 2.11
C LYS A 103 -3.65 13.36 3.10
N SER A 104 -4.21 14.48 2.64
CA SER A 104 -5.09 15.31 3.46
C SER A 104 -6.46 14.66 3.56
N SER A 105 -7.10 14.75 4.73
CA SER A 105 -8.30 13.95 5.06
C SER A 105 -9.36 13.99 3.96
N ASP A 106 -9.86 12.82 3.60
CA ASP A 106 -10.98 12.68 2.67
C ASP A 106 -12.24 13.28 3.31
N GLU A 107 -13.01 14.08 2.57
CA GLU A 107 -14.40 14.31 2.96
C GLU A 107 -15.14 12.97 2.87
N GLU A 108 -15.62 12.45 4.01
CA GLU A 108 -16.33 11.17 4.09
C GLU A 108 -17.43 11.09 3.01
N GLY A 109 -17.33 10.06 2.16
CA GLY A 109 -18.31 9.79 1.10
C GLY A 109 -17.94 10.34 -0.28
N THR A 110 -16.81 11.02 -0.44
CA THR A 110 -16.27 11.37 -1.76
C THR A 110 -15.32 10.30 -2.28
N SER A 111 -15.37 9.99 -3.57
CA SER A 111 -14.41 9.08 -4.22
C SER A 111 -13.11 9.80 -4.61
N VAL A 112 -12.84 10.95 -4.02
CA VAL A 112 -11.76 11.85 -4.40
C VAL A 112 -10.77 11.93 -3.24
N THR A 113 -9.52 11.58 -3.51
CA THR A 113 -8.44 11.62 -2.52
C THR A 113 -7.64 12.89 -2.67
N TRP A 114 -7.40 13.58 -1.56
CA TRP A 114 -6.64 14.83 -1.54
C TRP A 114 -5.20 14.58 -1.13
N TRP A 115 -4.27 15.17 -1.88
CA TRP A 115 -2.83 15.01 -1.73
C TRP A 115 -2.15 16.36 -1.62
N GLU A 116 -1.32 16.52 -0.60
CA GLU A 116 -0.33 17.59 -0.50
C GLU A 116 1.03 17.02 -0.88
N ILE A 117 1.65 17.59 -1.91
CA ILE A 117 2.95 17.15 -2.42
C ILE A 117 3.94 18.29 -2.29
N GLY A 118 4.87 18.15 -1.34
CA GLY A 118 6.00 19.05 -1.17
C GLY A 118 7.06 18.82 -2.23
N MET A 119 7.50 19.87 -2.92
CA MET A 119 8.45 19.80 -4.03
C MET A 119 9.56 20.84 -3.88
N ILE A 120 10.79 20.45 -4.20
CA ILE A 120 11.87 21.42 -4.44
C ILE A 120 11.86 21.81 -5.92
N ASN A 121 12.04 23.10 -6.21
CA ASN A 121 12.02 23.64 -7.58
C ASN A 121 10.77 23.19 -8.36
N ALA A 122 9.57 23.47 -7.82
CA ALA A 122 8.29 23.06 -8.37
C ALA A 122 7.93 23.80 -9.68
N ASP A 123 8.73 23.63 -10.73
CA ASP A 123 8.40 24.14 -12.04
C ASP A 123 7.18 23.42 -12.64
N GLU A 124 6.57 24.04 -13.64
CA GLU A 124 5.35 23.51 -14.24
C GLU A 124 5.57 22.16 -14.93
N ALA A 125 6.76 21.90 -15.47
CA ALA A 125 7.04 20.62 -16.10
C ALA A 125 7.06 19.48 -15.06
N ALA A 126 7.76 19.69 -13.95
CA ALA A 126 7.81 18.75 -12.84
C ALA A 126 6.41 18.48 -12.26
N LYS A 127 5.59 19.53 -12.06
CA LYS A 127 4.20 19.36 -11.61
C LYS A 127 3.38 18.51 -12.58
N GLN A 128 3.51 18.75 -13.90
CA GLN A 128 2.79 17.96 -14.89
C GLN A 128 3.20 16.49 -14.88
N GLU A 129 4.48 16.17 -14.65
CA GLU A 129 4.94 14.78 -14.52
C GLU A 129 4.27 14.06 -13.34
N ILE A 130 4.13 14.74 -12.19
CA ILE A 130 3.42 14.18 -11.03
C ILE A 130 1.93 13.98 -11.34
N LEU A 131 1.29 14.94 -12.00
CA LEU A 131 -0.11 14.82 -12.40
C LEU A 131 -0.34 13.69 -13.41
N ASP A 132 0.60 13.45 -14.32
CA ASP A 132 0.52 12.33 -15.27
C ASP A 132 0.71 10.95 -14.61
N LEU A 133 1.24 10.91 -13.39
CA LEU A 133 1.41 9.68 -12.60
C LEU A 133 0.16 9.35 -11.78
N VAL A 134 -0.41 10.34 -11.09
CA VAL A 134 -1.50 10.15 -10.11
C VAL A 134 -2.89 10.09 -10.75
N SER A 135 -3.80 9.31 -10.17
CA SER A 135 -5.15 9.02 -10.70
C SER A 135 -6.01 10.29 -10.86
N PRO A 136 -6.95 10.35 -11.83
CA PRO A 136 -7.96 11.41 -11.93
C PRO A 136 -8.87 11.57 -10.70
N ASN A 137 -8.95 10.53 -9.86
CA ASN A 137 -9.62 10.58 -8.56
C ASN A 137 -8.78 11.29 -7.49
N CYS A 138 -7.53 11.64 -7.79
CA CYS A 138 -6.67 12.40 -6.89
C CYS A 138 -6.77 13.91 -7.20
N ARG A 139 -6.72 14.71 -6.13
CA ARG A 139 -6.61 16.17 -6.14
C ARG A 139 -5.31 16.54 -5.47
N VAL A 140 -4.42 17.20 -6.21
CA VAL A 140 -3.04 17.46 -5.77
C VAL A 140 -2.83 18.95 -5.57
N THR A 141 -2.41 19.30 -4.37
CA THR A 141 -1.89 20.63 -4.04
C THR A 141 -0.37 20.53 -3.92
N PHE A 142 0.33 21.38 -4.65
CA PHE A 142 1.79 21.44 -4.63
C PHE A 142 2.26 22.49 -3.64
N LEU A 143 3.27 22.14 -2.83
CA LEU A 143 3.88 23.02 -1.84
C LEU A 143 5.35 23.20 -2.17
N ASP A 144 5.83 24.43 -2.14
CA ASP A 144 7.26 24.70 -2.29
C ASP A 144 8.02 24.28 -1.04
N CYS A 145 9.14 23.59 -1.23
CA CYS A 145 10.03 23.13 -0.18
C CYS A 145 11.48 23.53 -0.49
N ALA A 146 12.30 23.65 0.54
CA ALA A 146 13.74 23.87 0.44
C ALA A 146 14.54 22.56 0.36
N TYR A 147 14.01 21.46 0.90
CA TYR A 147 14.71 20.18 1.02
C TYR A 147 13.91 19.01 0.41
N SER A 148 14.59 18.14 -0.34
CA SER A 148 14.00 16.90 -0.86
C SER A 148 13.94 15.79 0.20
N TYR A 149 13.15 14.76 -0.07
CA TYR A 149 13.02 13.58 0.78
C TYR A 149 14.38 12.92 1.02
N ASN A 150 15.18 12.77 -0.03
CA ASN A 150 16.51 12.17 0.05
C ASN A 150 17.47 12.99 0.93
N GLN A 151 17.40 14.33 0.85
CA GLN A 151 18.18 15.21 1.74
C GLN A 151 17.73 15.09 3.19
N ARG A 152 16.41 15.07 3.44
CA ARG A 152 15.84 14.90 4.77
C ARG A 152 16.23 13.56 5.39
N VAL A 153 16.19 12.48 4.62
CA VAL A 153 16.63 11.15 5.07
C VAL A 153 18.13 11.15 5.40
N ALA A 154 18.96 11.81 4.59
CA ALA A 154 20.39 11.91 4.85
C ALA A 154 20.67 12.63 6.18
N ILE A 155 20.04 13.80 6.39
CA ILE A 155 20.16 14.58 7.63
C ILE A 155 19.67 13.77 8.84
N MET A 156 18.48 13.14 8.73
CA MET A 156 17.93 12.30 9.80
C MET A 156 18.91 11.17 10.17
N ASN A 157 19.49 10.48 9.18
CA ASN A 157 20.44 9.40 9.43
C ASN A 157 21.74 9.90 10.05
N GLU A 158 22.21 11.09 9.70
CA GLU A 158 23.41 11.72 10.30
C GLU A 158 23.18 12.06 11.79
N ILE A 159 22.04 12.67 12.11
CA ILE A 159 21.66 12.96 13.50
C ILE A 159 21.48 11.65 14.28
N TYR A 160 20.82 10.65 13.68
CA TYR A 160 20.61 9.36 14.31
C TYR A 160 21.93 8.60 14.55
N ALA A 161 22.90 8.70 13.63
CA ALA A 161 24.21 8.08 13.78
C ALA A 161 25.08 8.77 14.85
N SER A 162 24.87 10.06 15.07
CA SER A 162 25.55 10.84 16.11
C SER A 162 24.78 10.89 17.44
N ARG A 163 23.71 10.10 17.58
CA ARG A 163 22.91 10.07 18.80
C ARG A 163 23.72 9.56 19.99
N GLY A 164 23.82 10.39 21.02
CA GLY A 164 24.24 10.00 22.37
C GLY A 164 23.04 9.81 23.28
N ASP A 165 23.25 9.88 24.59
CA ASP A 165 22.18 9.72 25.58
C ASP A 165 21.21 10.92 25.64
N ILE A 166 21.56 12.04 24.98
CA ILE A 166 20.75 13.27 24.97
C ILE A 166 19.67 13.23 23.88
N ILE A 167 19.95 12.65 22.72
CA ILE A 167 18.98 12.54 21.63
C ILE A 167 18.18 11.27 21.85
N LEU A 168 16.92 11.43 22.23
CA LEU A 168 16.02 10.34 22.54
C LEU A 168 15.40 9.76 21.27
N ASP A 169 15.03 10.63 20.32
CA ASP A 169 14.41 10.22 19.07
C ASP A 169 14.61 11.23 17.94
N VAL A 170 14.49 10.77 16.69
CA VAL A 170 14.56 11.59 15.48
C VAL A 170 13.49 11.12 14.50
N ARG A 171 12.61 12.01 14.06
CA ARG A 171 11.47 11.68 13.19
C ARG A 171 11.34 12.66 12.04
N MET A 172 11.10 12.15 10.84
CA MET A 172 10.70 12.99 9.70
C MET A 172 9.19 13.26 9.75
N SER A 173 8.81 14.52 9.55
CA SER A 173 7.41 14.88 9.34
C SER A 173 6.87 14.30 8.04
N ARG A 174 5.58 13.95 8.01
CA ARG A 174 4.92 13.42 6.80
C ARG A 174 4.31 14.49 5.90
N ASN A 175 3.94 15.62 6.47
CA ASN A 175 3.20 16.70 5.81
C ASN A 175 3.97 18.03 5.78
N THR A 176 5.23 18.02 6.20
CA THR A 176 6.14 19.16 6.14
C THR A 176 7.54 18.66 5.80
N GLU A 177 8.43 19.56 5.41
CA GLU A 177 9.84 19.22 5.16
C GLU A 177 10.69 19.08 6.44
N SER A 178 10.11 19.33 7.62
CA SER A 178 10.85 19.33 8.88
C SER A 178 11.19 17.92 9.41
N ILE A 179 12.18 17.88 10.30
CA ILE A 179 12.62 16.72 11.07
C ILE A 179 12.53 17.11 12.55
N ALA A 180 11.74 16.38 13.32
CA ALA A 180 11.67 16.53 14.76
C ALA A 180 12.81 15.75 15.43
N VAL A 181 13.52 16.39 16.35
CA VAL A 181 14.52 15.77 17.22
C VAL A 181 14.06 15.92 18.66
N ILE A 182 13.78 14.80 19.30
CA ILE A 182 13.36 14.76 20.70
C ILE A 182 14.61 14.59 21.56
N VAL A 183 14.83 15.51 22.49
CA VAL A 183 15.99 15.53 23.38
C VAL A 183 15.57 15.38 24.85
N ALA A 184 16.51 14.96 25.68
CA ALA A 184 16.35 14.90 27.12
C ALA A 184 16.05 16.29 27.71
N GLU A 185 15.33 16.31 28.83
CA GLU A 185 14.96 17.54 29.55
C GLU A 185 16.16 18.45 29.80
N GLY A 186 15.99 19.76 29.55
CA GLY A 186 17.01 20.78 29.77
C GLY A 186 18.01 20.96 28.62
N TYR A 187 17.90 20.18 27.54
CA TYR A 187 18.81 20.28 26.38
C TYR A 187 18.19 20.92 25.13
N LYS A 188 16.88 21.20 25.10
CA LYS A 188 16.20 21.77 23.92
C LYS A 188 16.86 23.02 23.37
N GLU A 189 17.14 24.03 24.20
CA GLU A 189 17.71 25.28 23.69
C GLU A 189 19.13 25.13 23.12
N GLU A 190 19.96 24.31 23.77
CA GLU A 190 21.33 24.03 23.33
C GLU A 190 21.30 23.33 21.97
N TYR A 191 20.47 22.29 21.83
CA TYR A 191 20.35 21.52 20.60
C TYR A 191 19.60 22.26 19.51
N ALA A 192 18.62 23.10 19.84
CA ALA A 192 17.94 23.97 18.88
C ALA A 192 18.94 24.94 18.22
N ARG A 193 19.80 25.58 19.02
CA ARG A 193 20.87 26.45 18.49
C ARG A 193 21.88 25.67 17.66
N LYS A 194 22.36 24.54 18.18
CA LYS A 194 23.31 23.68 17.46
C LYS A 194 22.76 23.25 16.10
N PHE A 195 21.55 22.71 16.05
CA PHE A 195 20.97 22.21 14.81
C PHE A 195 20.53 23.32 13.86
N LEU A 196 20.15 24.49 14.37
CA LEU A 196 19.94 25.66 13.52
C LEU A 196 21.23 26.06 12.80
N ASP A 197 22.36 26.10 13.51
CA ASP A 197 23.65 26.47 12.91
C ASP A 197 24.13 25.43 11.88
N GLU A 198 23.86 24.13 12.13
CA GLU A 198 24.36 23.03 11.32
C GLU A 198 23.45 22.68 10.12
N TYR A 199 22.13 22.66 10.34
CA TYR A 199 21.13 22.16 9.38
C TYR A 199 20.08 23.22 8.98
N GLY A 200 20.11 24.41 9.60
CA GLY A 200 19.11 25.44 9.37
C GLY A 200 17.76 25.12 10.00
N SER A 201 16.69 25.72 9.46
CA SER A 201 15.33 25.63 9.99
C SER A 201 14.61 24.30 9.74
N ILE A 202 15.29 23.30 9.17
CA ILE A 202 14.69 21.99 8.90
C ILE A 202 14.51 21.16 10.18
N ILE A 203 15.30 21.42 11.21
CA ILE A 203 15.27 20.68 12.47
C ILE A 203 14.38 21.39 13.49
N LEU A 204 13.45 20.64 14.07
CA LEU A 204 12.61 21.07 15.18
C LEU A 204 13.01 20.31 16.43
N VAL A 205 13.49 21.02 17.45
CA VAL A 205 13.92 20.40 18.70
C VAL A 205 12.80 20.46 19.72
N GLN A 206 12.50 19.32 20.31
CA GLN A 206 11.42 19.12 21.27
C GLN A 206 11.94 18.42 22.52
N ASP A 207 11.37 18.75 23.67
CA ASP A 207 11.64 18.05 24.93
C ASP A 207 10.78 16.77 25.03
N GLU A 208 11.24 15.80 25.82
CA GLU A 208 10.60 14.49 26.07
C GLU A 208 9.12 14.57 26.50
N GLU A 209 8.70 15.68 27.10
CA GLU A 209 7.35 15.83 27.69
C GLU A 209 6.19 15.93 26.67
N MET A 210 6.46 15.96 25.36
CA MET A 210 5.39 16.01 24.36
C MET A 210 5.01 14.61 23.84
N PRO A 211 3.76 14.13 24.06
CA PRO A 211 3.28 12.91 23.44
C PRO A 211 3.00 13.15 21.95
N LEU A 212 4.00 12.89 21.10
CA LEU A 212 3.84 12.89 19.64
C LEU A 212 3.28 11.56 19.14
N GLU A 213 1.97 11.35 19.25
CA GLU A 213 1.30 10.21 18.62
C GLU A 213 0.81 10.51 17.18
N ALA A 214 0.90 11.76 16.70
CA ALA A 214 0.50 12.14 15.34
C ALA A 214 1.65 12.22 14.29
N MET A 215 2.92 11.97 14.68
CA MET A 215 4.10 12.27 13.84
C MET A 215 5.04 11.07 13.64
N VAL A 216 4.51 9.84 13.61
CA VAL A 216 5.34 8.63 13.66
C VAL A 216 5.58 8.06 12.26
N ILE A 217 6.82 8.17 11.76
CA ILE A 217 7.42 7.09 10.97
C ILE A 217 8.22 6.25 11.98
N ASN A 218 7.76 5.04 12.24
CA ASN A 218 8.57 4.07 12.96
C ASN A 218 9.86 3.85 12.17
N PRO A 219 11.06 3.93 12.80
CA PRO A 219 12.30 3.62 12.12
C PRO A 219 12.19 2.21 11.57
N ILE A 220 12.20 2.08 10.24
CA ILE A 220 12.19 0.83 9.46
C ILE A 220 11.60 -0.30 10.28
N SER A 221 10.26 -0.33 10.40
CA SER A 221 9.60 -1.50 10.96
C SER A 221 10.14 -2.67 10.14
N LYS A 222 10.86 -3.60 10.79
CA LYS A 222 11.08 -4.92 10.22
C LYS A 222 9.68 -5.42 9.94
N LYS A 223 9.24 -5.28 8.68
CA LYS A 223 7.93 -5.68 8.19
C LYS A 223 7.79 -7.12 8.66
N SER A 224 7.10 -7.31 9.79
CA SER A 224 6.91 -8.63 10.35
C SER A 224 6.24 -9.40 9.23
N ALA A 225 6.73 -10.62 9.00
CA ALA A 225 6.46 -11.37 7.79
C ALA A 225 5.01 -11.93 7.77
N ASN A 226 4.03 -11.08 8.11
CA ASN A 226 2.61 -11.37 8.19
C ASN A 226 2.01 -11.64 6.80
N TRP A 227 2.69 -11.25 5.71
CA TRP A 227 2.37 -11.69 4.35
C TRP A 227 2.76 -13.16 4.08
N LEU A 228 3.61 -13.78 4.90
CA LEU A 228 3.95 -15.19 4.77
C LEU A 228 2.83 -16.12 5.25
N LEU A 229 1.98 -15.68 6.18
CA LEU A 229 0.83 -16.47 6.67
C LEU A 229 -0.19 -16.79 5.56
N PRO A 230 -0.68 -15.81 4.76
CA PRO A 230 -1.62 -16.13 3.68
C PRO A 230 -0.97 -16.97 2.58
N THR A 231 0.32 -16.75 2.26
CA THR A 231 1.01 -17.56 1.24
C THR A 231 1.22 -19.01 1.71
N LEU A 232 1.56 -19.23 2.98
CA LEU A 232 1.65 -20.57 3.58
C LEU A 232 0.31 -21.31 3.53
N MET A 233 -0.81 -20.62 3.82
CA MET A 233 -2.15 -21.21 3.76
C MET A 233 -2.57 -21.60 2.34
N ILE A 234 -2.25 -20.79 1.34
CA ILE A 234 -2.51 -21.12 -0.07
C ILE A 234 -1.74 -22.38 -0.49
N VAL A 235 -0.46 -22.49 -0.11
CA VAL A 235 0.38 -23.66 -0.40
C VAL A 235 -0.19 -24.92 0.28
N LEU A 236 -0.57 -24.83 1.57
CA LEU A 236 -1.17 -25.95 2.30
C LEU A 236 -2.49 -26.41 1.67
N CYS A 237 -3.36 -25.49 1.27
CA CYS A 237 -4.60 -25.80 0.57
C CYS A 237 -4.35 -26.45 -0.80
N GLY A 238 -3.36 -25.95 -1.57
CA GLY A 238 -2.96 -26.54 -2.84
C GLY A 238 -2.47 -27.98 -2.70
N VAL A 239 -1.57 -28.23 -1.73
CA VAL A 239 -1.03 -29.58 -1.46
C VAL A 239 -2.13 -30.53 -1.00
N ALA A 240 -3.01 -30.10 -0.09
CA ALA A 240 -4.14 -30.91 0.36
C ALA A 240 -5.08 -31.30 -0.79
N THR A 241 -5.32 -30.37 -1.72
CA THR A 241 -6.12 -30.59 -2.92
C THR A 241 -5.49 -31.64 -3.83
N VAL A 242 -4.20 -31.51 -4.14
CA VAL A 242 -3.46 -32.48 -4.97
C VAL A 242 -3.45 -33.87 -4.34
N VAL A 243 -3.18 -33.97 -3.03
CA VAL A 243 -3.19 -35.24 -2.30
C VAL A 243 -4.60 -35.86 -2.31
N PHE A 244 -5.65 -35.06 -2.16
CA PHE A 244 -7.03 -35.52 -2.22
C PHE A 244 -7.38 -36.07 -3.60
N PHE A 245 -7.05 -35.36 -4.69
CA PHE A 245 -7.33 -35.84 -6.06
C PHE A 245 -6.53 -37.11 -6.40
N ASN A 246 -5.26 -37.18 -6.00
CA ASN A 246 -4.44 -38.38 -6.21
C ASN A 246 -4.95 -39.59 -5.41
N ARG A 247 -5.39 -39.39 -4.15
CA ARG A 247 -5.94 -40.49 -3.33
C ARG A 247 -7.34 -40.91 -3.73
N ALA A 248 -8.18 -39.96 -4.14
CA ALA A 248 -9.58 -40.23 -4.45
C ALA A 248 -9.78 -40.97 -5.78
N ARG A 249 -8.71 -41.18 -6.59
CA ARG A 249 -8.77 -41.86 -7.90
C ARG A 249 -9.97 -41.39 -8.73
N LEU A 250 -10.21 -40.09 -8.74
CA LEU A 250 -11.30 -39.50 -9.53
C LEU A 250 -10.89 -39.57 -10.99
N VAL A 251 -11.24 -40.68 -11.64
CA VAL A 251 -11.05 -40.84 -13.08
C VAL A 251 -12.03 -39.88 -13.75
N PRO A 252 -11.56 -38.91 -14.55
CA PRO A 252 -12.45 -38.02 -15.27
C PRO A 252 -13.34 -38.86 -16.20
N ALA A 253 -14.64 -38.74 -15.99
CA ALA A 253 -15.67 -39.42 -16.74
C ALA A 253 -16.29 -38.41 -17.70
N PHE A 254 -16.14 -38.63 -19.00
CA PHE A 254 -16.72 -37.79 -20.04
C PHE A 254 -17.98 -38.46 -20.57
N GLN A 255 -19.08 -37.73 -20.68
CA GLN A 255 -20.31 -38.25 -21.26
C GLN A 255 -20.37 -37.91 -22.75
N THR A 256 -20.58 -38.91 -23.60
CA THR A 256 -20.73 -38.70 -25.04
C THR A 256 -22.11 -38.15 -25.37
N ASN A 257 -22.27 -37.56 -26.55
CA ASN A 257 -23.58 -37.06 -27.05
C ASN A 257 -24.65 -38.15 -27.21
N SER A 258 -24.26 -39.43 -27.10
CA SER A 258 -25.16 -40.59 -27.07
C SER A 258 -25.54 -41.04 -25.65
N GLY A 259 -25.10 -40.31 -24.62
CA GLY A 259 -25.40 -40.60 -23.20
C GLY A 259 -24.45 -41.59 -22.53
N ASN A 260 -23.47 -42.14 -23.24
CA ASN A 260 -22.52 -43.12 -22.68
C ASN A 260 -21.40 -42.43 -21.90
N ILE A 261 -21.06 -42.95 -20.73
CA ILE A 261 -19.97 -42.46 -19.90
C ILE A 261 -18.68 -43.19 -20.31
N VAL A 262 -17.69 -42.43 -20.78
CA VAL A 262 -16.37 -42.92 -21.16
C VAL A 262 -15.35 -42.38 -20.18
N THR A 263 -14.68 -43.26 -19.45
CA THR A 263 -13.52 -42.92 -18.63
C THR A 263 -12.29 -42.82 -19.53
N GLY A 264 -11.44 -41.80 -19.34
CA GLY A 264 -10.35 -41.42 -20.26
C GLY A 264 -9.32 -42.49 -20.66
N ASN A 265 -9.34 -43.67 -20.03
CA ASN A 265 -8.42 -44.78 -20.32
C ASN A 265 -9.07 -45.98 -21.03
N ALA A 266 -10.31 -45.88 -21.52
CA ALA A 266 -10.90 -46.97 -22.30
C ALA A 266 -10.31 -47.00 -23.72
N PRO A 267 -9.57 -48.05 -24.12
CA PRO A 267 -9.06 -48.16 -25.49
C PRO A 267 -10.24 -48.25 -26.46
N VAL A 268 -10.35 -47.26 -27.36
CA VAL A 268 -11.38 -47.24 -28.40
C VAL A 268 -11.00 -48.26 -29.47
N SER A 269 -11.87 -49.22 -29.74
CA SER A 269 -11.59 -50.24 -30.77
C SER A 269 -11.67 -49.65 -32.18
N LYS A 270 -10.85 -50.17 -33.11
CA LYS A 270 -10.88 -49.76 -34.54
C LYS A 270 -12.29 -49.79 -35.13
N LYS A 271 -13.10 -50.76 -34.71
CA LYS A 271 -14.49 -50.89 -35.15
C LYS A 271 -15.33 -49.68 -34.71
N GLN A 272 -15.21 -49.26 -33.45
CA GLN A 272 -15.91 -48.09 -32.92
C GLN A 272 -15.48 -46.80 -33.62
N THR A 273 -14.19 -46.63 -33.93
CA THR A 273 -13.70 -45.47 -34.67
C THR A 273 -14.26 -45.42 -36.09
N ILE A 274 -14.28 -46.56 -36.80
CA ILE A 274 -14.83 -46.64 -38.17
C ILE A 274 -16.34 -46.40 -38.17
N ASP A 275 -17.07 -47.00 -37.22
CA ASP A 275 -18.51 -46.83 -37.11
C ASP A 275 -18.85 -45.37 -36.79
N ALA A 276 -18.10 -44.70 -35.90
CA ALA A 276 -18.28 -43.28 -35.57
C ALA A 276 -18.04 -42.34 -36.77
N ILE A 277 -17.01 -42.60 -37.58
CA ILE A 277 -16.75 -41.80 -38.79
C ILE A 277 -17.88 -42.00 -39.81
N LYS A 278 -18.37 -43.24 -39.98
CA LYS A 278 -19.48 -43.54 -40.90
C LYS A 278 -20.82 -42.99 -40.44
N SER A 279 -21.06 -42.91 -39.14
CA SER A 279 -22.30 -42.38 -38.55
C SER A 279 -22.28 -40.87 -38.33
N SER A 280 -21.19 -40.17 -38.64
CA SER A 280 -21.09 -38.71 -38.50
C SER A 280 -22.09 -38.02 -39.43
N ALA A 281 -22.87 -37.08 -38.89
CA ALA A 281 -23.78 -36.24 -39.66
C ALA A 281 -23.04 -35.33 -40.66
N VAL A 282 -21.75 -35.06 -40.40
CA VAL A 282 -20.87 -34.34 -41.31
C VAL A 282 -20.02 -35.38 -42.05
N ARG A 283 -20.34 -35.59 -43.32
CA ARG A 283 -19.58 -36.50 -44.19
C ARG A 283 -18.36 -35.75 -44.74
N PRO A 284 -17.12 -36.16 -44.41
CA PRO A 284 -15.94 -35.56 -45.01
C PRO A 284 -15.90 -35.82 -46.51
N SER A 285 -15.16 -35.01 -47.27
CA SER A 285 -14.92 -35.27 -48.69
C SER A 285 -14.25 -36.64 -48.87
N ASP A 286 -14.50 -37.30 -50.00
CA ASP A 286 -14.06 -38.67 -50.25
C ASP A 286 -12.52 -38.80 -50.15
N ASP A 287 -11.76 -37.78 -50.56
CA ASP A 287 -10.30 -37.73 -50.44
C ASP A 287 -9.84 -37.71 -48.97
N VAL A 288 -10.52 -36.94 -48.13
CA VAL A 288 -10.22 -36.85 -46.70
C VAL A 288 -10.61 -38.15 -46.00
N PHE A 289 -11.73 -38.76 -46.37
CA PHE A 289 -12.14 -40.05 -45.85
C PHE A 289 -11.13 -41.16 -46.22
N ALA A 290 -10.70 -41.21 -47.49
CA ALA A 290 -9.69 -42.16 -47.95
C ALA A 290 -8.36 -41.97 -47.22
N SER A 291 -7.91 -40.73 -47.01
CA SER A 291 -6.69 -40.42 -46.26
C SER A 291 -6.76 -40.86 -44.79
N ILE A 292 -7.92 -40.68 -44.14
CA ILE A 292 -8.14 -41.14 -42.76
C ILE A 292 -8.08 -42.67 -42.70
N MET A 293 -8.73 -43.37 -43.64
CA MET A 293 -8.72 -44.83 -43.70
C MET A 293 -7.30 -45.38 -43.95
N GLU A 294 -6.53 -44.78 -44.85
CA GLU A 294 -5.15 -45.18 -45.12
C GLU A 294 -4.28 -45.03 -43.85
N LYS A 295 -4.39 -43.91 -43.12
CA LYS A 295 -3.64 -43.70 -41.87
C LYS A 295 -3.99 -44.72 -40.80
N ILE A 296 -5.27 -45.10 -40.67
CA ILE A 296 -5.72 -46.14 -39.74
C ILE A 296 -5.17 -47.52 -40.14
N GLU A 297 -5.00 -47.80 -41.42
CA GLU A 297 -4.37 -49.05 -41.88
C GLU A 297 -2.85 -49.05 -41.73
N LYS A 298 -2.19 -47.91 -41.88
CA LYS A 298 -0.74 -47.77 -41.75
C LYS A 298 -0.27 -47.87 -40.30
N ALA A 299 -1.07 -47.39 -39.34
CA ALA A 299 -0.86 -47.55 -37.90
C ALA A 299 -0.95 -49.01 -37.40
N LYS A 300 -1.16 -49.98 -38.30
CA LYS A 300 -1.17 -51.42 -38.05
C LYS A 300 0.23 -52.07 -38.11
N LYS A 301 1.22 -51.40 -38.70
CA LYS A 301 2.61 -51.86 -38.76
C LYS A 301 3.41 -51.24 -37.63
#